data_AF-A0A554INZ3-F1
#
_entry.id   AF-A0A554INZ3-F1
#
_cell.length_a   1.000
_cell.length_b   1.000
_cell.length_c   1.000
_cell.angle_alpha   90.00
_cell.angle_beta   90.00
_cell.angle_gamma   90.00
#
_symmetry.space_group_name_H-M   'P 1'
#
loop_
_entity.id
_entity.type
_entity.pdbx_description
1 polymer ?
#
loop_
_entity_poly.entity_id
_entity_poly.type
_entity_poly.pdbx_seq_one_letter_code
_entity_poly.pdbx_strand_id
1 'polypeptide(L)' 'MFQKHFEKLNTYLSNDIGIDLGTANTLVYMRGQGIVINEPSVVAVNQKTGQVVAVGA' A
#
# COMPACT_ATOMS: atom_id res chain seq x y z
N MET A 1 -32.60 3.99 -6.10
CA MET A 1 -32.47 2.94 -5.05
C MET A 1 -31.57 1.78 -5.49
N PHE A 2 -31.71 1.28 -6.73
CA PHE A 2 -30.87 0.23 -7.31
C PHE A 2 -29.37 0.60 -7.43
N GLN A 3 -29.04 1.79 -7.92
CA GLN A 3 -27.64 2.24 -8.03
C GLN A 3 -26.90 2.23 -6.69
N LYS A 4 -27.56 2.64 -5.59
CA LYS A 4 -26.97 2.60 -4.24
C LYS A 4 -26.59 1.19 -3.76
N HIS A 5 -27.27 0.15 -4.25
CA HIS A 5 -26.92 -1.23 -3.91
C HIS A 5 -25.69 -1.69 -4.68
N PHE A 6 -25.56 -1.28 -5.94
CA PHE A 6 -24.41 -1.60 -6.78
C PHE A 6 -23.13 -0.88 -6.32
N GLU A 7 -23.23 0.40 -5.95
CA GLU A 7 -22.14 1.16 -5.35
C GLU A 7 -21.64 0.54 -4.04
N LYS A 8 -22.56 0.09 -3.16
CA LYS A 8 -22.18 -0.62 -1.93
C LYS A 8 -21.42 -1.91 -2.23
N LEU A 9 -21.84 -2.68 -3.23
CA LEU A 9 -21.14 -3.89 -3.64
C LEU A 9 -19.73 -3.56 -4.17
N ASN A 10 -19.62 -2.48 -4.95
CA ASN A 10 -18.35 -2.00 -5.47
C ASN A 10 -17.40 -1.53 -4.33
N THR A 11 -17.91 -0.89 -3.27
CA THR A 11 -17.10 -0.52 -2.09
C THR A 11 -16.66 -1.72 -1.25
N TYR A 12 -17.42 -2.81 -1.23
CA TYR A 12 -17.00 -4.06 -0.59
C TYR A 12 -16.00 -4.87 -1.43
N LEU A 13 -15.97 -4.64 -2.75
CA LEU A 13 -15.03 -5.25 -3.70
C LEU A 13 -13.83 -4.35 -4.01
N SER A 14 -13.87 -3.06 -3.67
CA SER A 14 -12.75 -2.14 -3.84
C SER A 14 -11.70 -2.38 -2.76
N ASN A 15 -10.45 -2.49 -3.19
CA ASN A 15 -9.31 -2.56 -2.27
C ASN A 15 -9.05 -1.16 -1.70
N ASP A 16 -9.76 -0.80 -0.63
CA ASP A 16 -9.50 0.43 0.11
C ASP A 16 -8.16 0.30 0.85
N ILE A 17 -7.20 1.14 0.46
CA ILE A 17 -5.82 1.12 0.94
C ILE A 17 -5.52 2.40 1.73
N GLY A 18 -4.88 2.25 2.89
CA GLY A 18 -4.20 3.32 3.62
C GLY A 18 -2.69 3.11 3.57
N ILE A 19 -1.93 4.18 3.34
CA ILE A 19 -0.47 4.14 3.30
C ILE A 19 0.09 5.15 4.29
N ASP A 20 0.94 4.69 5.20
CA ASP A 20 1.76 5.52 6.07
C ASP A 20 3.20 5.52 5.56
N LEU A 21 3.72 6.69 5.19
CA LEU A 21 5.05 6.88 4.63
C LEU A 21 5.95 7.58 5.67
N GLY A 22 6.21 6.89 6.77
CA GLY A 22 7.10 7.38 7.82
C GLY A 22 8.56 7.36 7.39
N THR A 23 9.41 8.18 8.02
CA THR A 23 10.86 8.22 7.74
C THR A 23 11.56 6.89 8.03
N ALA A 24 11.10 6.15 9.03
CA ALA A 24 11.70 4.88 9.45
C ALA A 24 11.01 3.66 8.81
N ASN A 25 9.68 3.67 8.72
CA ASN A 25 8.89 2.53 8.25
C ASN A 25 7.75 2.98 7.33
N THR A 26 7.45 2.13 6.37
CA THR A 26 6.29 2.25 5.49
C THR A 26 5.30 1.15 5.84
N LEU A 27 4.07 1.56 6.13
CA LEU A 27 2.98 0.64 6.43
C LEU A 27 1.89 0.76 5.36
N VAL A 28 1.36 -0.39 4.95
CA VAL A 28 0.18 -0.44 4.08
C VAL A 28 -0.91 -1.21 4.80
N TYR A 29 -2.07 -0.57 4.96
CA TYR A 29 -3.29 -1.17 5.48
C TYR A 29 -4.27 -1.42 4.33
N MET A 30 -4.88 -2.60 4.33
CA MET A 30 -6.00 -2.93 3.44
C MET A 30 -7.26 -3.20 4.26
N ARG A 31 -8.36 -2.53 3.92
CA ARG A 31 -9.65 -2.74 4.61
C ARG A 31 -10.04 -4.22 4.52
N GLY A 32 -10.31 -4.81 5.69
CA GLY A 32 -10.68 -6.22 5.80
C GLY A 32 -9.50 -7.21 5.81
N GLN A 33 -8.27 -6.74 5.56
CA GLN A 33 -7.05 -7.58 5.65
C GLN A 33 -6.08 -7.12 6.75
N GLY A 34 -6.16 -5.87 7.20
CA GLY A 34 -5.24 -5.34 8.21
C GLY A 34 -3.98 -4.74 7.58
N ILE A 35 -2.88 -4.72 8.34
CA ILE A 35 -1.58 -4.28 7.83
C ILE A 35 -1.00 -5.39 6.95
N VAL A 36 -0.84 -5.10 5.66
CA VAL A 36 -0.32 -6.03 4.65
C VAL A 36 1.14 -5.78 4.29
N ILE A 37 1.68 -4.60 4.63
CA ILE A 37 3.11 -4.25 4.49
C ILE A 37 3.53 -3.51 5.75
N ASN A 38 4.69 -3.87 6.32
CA ASN A 38 5.35 -3.17 7.41
C ASN A 38 6.86 -3.30 7.23
N GLU A 39 7.43 -2.46 6.38
CA GLU A 39 8.83 -2.54 5.97
C GLU A 39 9.60 -1.28 6.40
N PRO A 40 10.93 -1.33 6.56
CA PRO A 40 11.74 -0.11 6.66
C PRO A 40 11.52 0.80 5.43
N SER A 41 11.47 2.11 5.65
CA SER A 41 11.37 3.13 4.59
C SER A 41 12.71 3.36 3.90
N VAL A 42 13.32 2.27 3.42
CA VAL A 42 14.66 2.25 2.83
C VAL A 42 14.58 1.60 1.44
N VAL A 43 15.28 2.22 0.49
CA VAL A 43 15.46 1.72 -0.86
C VAL A 43 16.95 1.70 -1.18
N ALA A 44 17.45 0.56 -1.66
CA ALA A 44 18.81 0.45 -2.17
C ALA A 44 18.82 0.82 -3.66
N VAL A 45 19.71 1.72 -4.05
CA VAL A 45 19.81 2.23 -5.43
C VAL A 45 21.25 2.09 -5.94
N ASN A 46 21.40 1.61 -7.16
CA ASN A 46 22.66 1.66 -7.89
C ASN A 46 22.96 3.11 -8.28
N GLN A 47 23.98 3.72 -7.66
CA GLN A 47 24.30 5.13 -7.86
C GLN A 47 24.79 5.48 -9.27
N LYS A 48 25.28 4.51 -10.05
CA LYS A 48 25.73 4.76 -11.44
C LYS A 48 24.58 4.77 -12.44
N THR A 49 23.58 3.91 -12.23
CA THR A 49 22.48 3.71 -13.18
C THR A 49 21.14 4.28 -12.69
N GLY A 50 21.02 4.64 -11.42
CA GLY A 50 19.77 5.03 -10.77
C GLY A 50 18.80 3.86 -10.55
N GLN A 51 19.20 2.63 -10.84
CA GLN A 51 18.32 1.46 -10.72
C GLN A 51 18.09 1.09 -9.26
N VAL A 52 16.83 0.86 -8.89
CA VAL A 52 16.47 0.26 -7.59
C VAL A 52 16.90 -1.21 -7.58
N VAL A 53 17.65 -1.60 -6.56
CA VAL A 53 18.16 -2.98 -6.40
C VAL A 53 17.48 -3.74 -5.26
N ALA A 54 16.93 -3.05 -4.27
CA ALA A 54 16.14 -3.63 -3.19
C ALA A 54 15.25 -2.56 -2.52
N VAL A 55 14.19 -3.01 -1.84
CA VAL A 55 13.26 -2.19 -1.05
C VAL A 55 12.91 -2.98 0.22
N GLY A 56 12.82 -2.32 1.38
CA GLY A 56 12.51 -3.00 2.65
C GLY A 56 13.68 -3.84 3.19
N ALA A 57 13.36 -4.87 3.98
CA ALA A 57 14.34 -5.82 4.57
C ALA A 57 14.08 -7.29 4.18
#